data_AF-A0A2B9PPI1-F1
#
_entry.id   AF-A0A2B9PPI1-F1
#
_cell.length_a   1.000
_cell.length_b   1.000
_cell.length_c   1.000
_cell.angle_alpha   90.00
_cell.angle_beta   90.00
_cell.angle_gamma   90.00
#
_symmetry.space_group_name_H-M   'P 1'
#
loop_
_entity.id
_entity.type
_entity.pdbx_description
1 polymer ?
#
loop_
_entity_poly.entity_id
_entity_poly.type
_entity_poly.pdbx_seq_one_letter_code
_entity_poly.pdbx_strand_id
1 'polypeptide(L)'
;MTDAFLLDGAEKEAAGLDIPFSSVPALKIGKLVVSSKYKGRMIEGRKLNYGSFLLELSLGKATQLELSGIACRFLTVDADIEFNPDTPSFYERNGFVRNEHRSVKNRKKNVSMRYDLFTDTFEEDGLHT
;
A
#
# COMPACT_ATOMS: atom_id res chain seq x y z
N MET A 1 -20.91 10.94 3.79
CA MET A 1 -19.49 10.68 4.13
C MET A 1 -18.87 10.12 2.87
N THR A 2 -18.09 10.94 2.16
CA THR A 2 -17.53 10.56 0.86
C THR A 2 -16.23 9.80 1.11
N ASP A 3 -16.09 8.59 0.56
CA ASP A 3 -14.84 7.83 0.65
C ASP A 3 -13.83 8.51 -0.30
N ALA A 4 -13.03 9.41 0.25
CA ALA A 4 -12.04 10.18 -0.48
C ALA A 4 -10.66 9.95 0.15
N PHE A 5 -9.69 9.60 -0.70
CA PHE A 5 -8.29 9.62 -0.33
C PHE A 5 -7.76 11.04 -0.52
N LEU A 6 -7.31 11.65 0.57
CA LEU A 6 -6.87 13.03 0.60
C LEU A 6 -5.36 13.07 0.77
N LEU A 7 -4.71 13.92 -0.01
CA LEU A 7 -3.32 14.29 0.18
C LEU A 7 -3.24 15.75 0.61
N ASP A 8 -2.37 16.04 1.56
CA ASP A 8 -2.02 17.42 1.90
C ASP A 8 -1.06 18.04 0.88
N GLY A 9 -0.72 19.32 1.09
CA GLY A 9 0.16 20.05 0.18
C GLY A 9 1.56 19.44 0.07
N ALA A 10 2.13 18.99 1.19
CA ALA A 10 3.48 18.40 1.21
C ALA A 10 3.48 17.02 0.54
N GLU A 11 2.45 16.21 0.79
CA GLU A 11 2.28 14.91 0.16
C GLU A 11 2.06 15.00 -1.35
N LYS A 12 1.35 16.04 -1.82
CA LYS A 12 1.20 16.33 -3.26
C LYS A 12 2.50 16.75 -3.91
N GLU A 13 3.24 17.65 -3.27
CA GLU A 13 4.54 18.12 -3.75
C GLU A 13 5.52 16.94 -3.86
N ALA A 14 5.59 16.10 -2.83
CA ALA A 14 6.41 14.89 -2.83
C ALA A 14 6.02 13.88 -3.92
N ALA A 15 4.74 13.83 -4.29
CA ALA A 15 4.23 13.00 -5.38
C ALA A 15 4.29 13.66 -6.77
N GLY A 16 4.78 14.90 -6.87
CA GLY A 16 4.81 15.67 -8.12
C GLY A 16 3.43 15.98 -8.70
N LEU A 17 2.40 16.08 -7.86
CA LEU A 17 1.01 16.28 -8.29
C LEU A 17 0.62 17.77 -8.30
N ASP A 18 0.60 18.37 -9.48
CA ASP A 18 0.04 19.71 -9.71
C ASP A 18 -1.45 19.62 -10.10
N ILE A 19 -2.30 19.41 -9.09
CA ILE A 19 -3.76 19.32 -9.28
C ILE A 19 -4.51 20.22 -8.28
N PRO A 20 -5.62 20.84 -8.72
CA PRO A 20 -6.41 21.75 -7.88
C PRO A 20 -7.28 21.01 -6.84
N PHE A 21 -7.32 19.69 -6.87
CA PHE A 21 -8.17 18.86 -5.99
C PHE A 21 -7.36 18.28 -4.84
N SER A 22 -7.88 18.31 -3.62
CA SER A 22 -7.26 17.66 -2.45
C SER A 22 -7.46 16.15 -2.44
N SER A 23 -8.40 15.62 -3.23
CA SER A 23 -8.67 14.21 -3.37
C SER A 23 -8.03 13.62 -4.62
N VAL A 24 -7.41 12.45 -4.48
CA VAL A 24 -6.83 11.70 -5.59
C VAL A 24 -7.50 10.33 -5.68
N PRO A 25 -7.86 9.85 -6.87
CA PRO A 25 -8.33 8.48 -7.06
C PRO A 25 -7.32 7.46 -6.52
N ALA A 26 -7.79 6.55 -5.67
CA ALA A 26 -6.96 5.55 -5.03
C ALA A 26 -7.71 4.22 -4.91
N LEU A 27 -6.98 3.12 -5.06
CA LEU A 27 -7.45 1.79 -4.76
C LEU A 27 -7.16 1.47 -3.29
N LYS A 28 -8.05 0.76 -2.60
CA LYS A 28 -7.85 0.37 -1.20
C LYS A 28 -7.84 -1.15 -1.05
N ILE A 29 -6.82 -1.68 -0.38
CA ILE A 29 -6.86 -3.06 0.10
C ILE A 29 -7.63 -3.07 1.43
N GLY A 30 -8.84 -3.63 1.40
CA GLY A 30 -9.70 -3.69 2.59
C GLY A 30 -9.16 -4.63 3.67
N LYS A 31 -8.71 -5.83 3.29
CA LYS A 31 -8.08 -6.82 4.17
C LYS A 31 -7.09 -7.67 3.37
N LEU A 32 -5.88 -7.84 3.90
CA LEU A 32 -4.88 -8.76 3.38
C LEU A 32 -4.42 -9.67 4.51
N VAL A 33 -4.67 -10.97 4.35
CA VAL A 33 -4.43 -11.96 5.40
C VAL A 33 -3.88 -13.23 4.79
N VAL A 34 -2.85 -13.79 5.41
CA VAL A 34 -2.31 -15.12 5.07
C VAL A 34 -2.79 -16.10 6.15
N SER A 35 -3.29 -17.27 5.73
CA SER A 35 -3.67 -18.32 6.67
C SER A 35 -2.47 -18.72 7.53
N SER A 36 -2.68 -18.90 8.83
CA SER A 36 -1.64 -19.32 9.79
C SER A 36 -0.97 -20.63 9.39
N LYS A 37 -1.68 -21.51 8.66
CA LYS A 37 -1.15 -22.77 8.09
C LYS A 37 0.05 -22.57 7.16
N TYR A 38 0.18 -21.39 6.56
CA TYR A 38 1.26 -21.07 5.62
C TYR A 38 2.29 -20.10 6.20
N LYS A 39 2.12 -19.66 7.46
CA LYS A 39 3.04 -18.72 8.11
C LYS A 39 4.37 -19.40 8.38
N GLY A 40 5.47 -18.81 7.87
CA GLY A 40 6.81 -19.35 8.08
C GLY A 40 7.10 -20.67 7.35
N ARG A 41 6.25 -21.04 6.40
CA ARG A 41 6.46 -22.25 5.59
C ARG A 41 7.69 -22.07 4.71
N MET A 42 8.49 -23.12 4.64
CA MET A 42 9.71 -23.18 3.84
C MET A 42 9.49 -24.15 2.67
N ILE A 43 9.93 -23.78 1.48
CA ILE A 43 10.06 -24.70 0.33
C ILE A 43 11.50 -24.58 -0.16
N GLU A 44 12.20 -25.70 -0.29
CA GLU A 44 13.59 -25.76 -0.79
C GLU A 44 14.55 -24.81 -0.03
N GLY A 45 14.38 -24.72 1.29
CA GLY A 45 15.21 -23.85 2.14
C GLY A 45 14.87 -22.36 2.08
N ARG A 46 13.86 -21.94 1.32
CA ARG A 46 13.42 -20.54 1.22
C ARG A 46 12.11 -20.30 1.96
N LYS A 47 12.04 -19.17 2.67
CA LYS A 47 10.83 -18.72 3.37
C LYS A 47 9.84 -18.13 2.38
N LEU A 48 8.60 -18.62 2.40
CA LEU A 48 7.56 -18.09 1.54
C LEU A 48 6.96 -16.81 2.13
N ASN A 49 7.10 -15.71 1.40
CA ASN A 49 6.56 -14.41 1.76
C ASN A 49 5.20 -14.17 1.08
N TYR A 50 4.22 -15.03 1.38
CA TYR A 50 2.88 -14.95 0.78
C TYR A 50 2.20 -13.58 0.95
N GLY A 51 2.49 -12.85 2.03
CA GLY A 51 1.97 -11.50 2.23
C GLY A 51 2.45 -10.53 1.14
N SER A 52 3.75 -10.52 0.87
CA SER A 52 4.34 -9.69 -0.19
C SER A 52 3.85 -10.12 -1.57
N PHE A 53 3.75 -11.43 -1.82
CA PHE A 53 3.16 -11.94 -3.07
C PHE A 53 1.72 -11.48 -3.28
N LEU A 54 0.88 -11.47 -2.24
CA LEU A 54 -0.49 -10.94 -2.33
C LEU A 54 -0.52 -9.42 -2.60
N LEU A 55 0.48 -8.67 -2.12
CA LEU A 55 0.63 -7.26 -2.47
C LEU A 55 0.99 -7.08 -3.94
N GLU A 56 1.95 -7.86 -4.46
CA GLU A 56 2.31 -7.85 -5.89
C GLU A 56 1.11 -8.17 -6.78
N LEU A 57 0.30 -9.16 -6.42
CA LEU A 57 -0.95 -9.45 -7.14
C LEU A 57 -1.93 -8.27 -7.11
N SER A 58 -1.98 -7.55 -5.99
CA SER A 58 -2.83 -6.36 -5.85
C SER A 58 -2.34 -5.20 -6.73
N LEU A 59 -1.02 -5.03 -6.84
CA LEU A 59 -0.40 -4.07 -7.75
C LEU A 59 -0.70 -4.42 -9.21
N GLY A 60 -0.54 -5.70 -9.60
CA GLY A 60 -0.90 -6.15 -10.95
C GLY A 60 -2.38 -5.91 -11.29
N LYS A 61 -3.28 -5.99 -10.29
CA LYS A 61 -4.70 -5.61 -10.46
C LYS A 61 -4.88 -4.10 -10.63
N ALA A 62 -4.14 -3.28 -9.89
CA ALA A 62 -4.14 -1.83 -10.09
C ALA A 62 -3.66 -1.46 -11.51
N THR A 63 -2.60 -2.11 -12.01
CA THR A 63 -2.12 -1.94 -13.39
C THR A 63 -3.17 -2.35 -14.43
N GLN A 64 -3.91 -3.44 -14.19
CA GLN A 64 -5.02 -3.83 -15.09
C GLN A 64 -6.14 -2.79 -15.14
N LEU A 65 -6.47 -2.16 -14.01
CA LEU A 65 -7.45 -1.08 -13.97
C LEU A 65 -6.98 0.14 -14.75
N GLU A 66 -5.70 0.52 -14.59
CA GLU A 66 -5.08 1.60 -15.37
C GLU A 66 -5.19 1.33 -16.88
N LEU A 67 -4.79 0.13 -17.33
CA LEU A 67 -4.88 -0.28 -18.73
C LEU A 67 -6.33 -0.32 -19.26
N SER A 68 -7.32 -0.46 -18.38
CA SER A 68 -8.74 -0.39 -18.73
C SER A 68 -9.31 1.04 -18.74
N GLY A 69 -8.49 2.05 -18.48
CA GLY A 69 -8.87 3.47 -18.46
C GLY A 69 -9.36 3.97 -17.09
N ILE A 70 -9.18 3.20 -16.02
CA ILE A 70 -9.53 3.61 -14.65
C ILE A 70 -8.25 4.03 -13.94
N ALA A 71 -7.98 5.34 -13.96
CA ALA A 71 -6.77 5.87 -13.36
C ALA A 71 -6.86 5.95 -11.84
N CYS A 72 -5.95 5.27 -11.15
CA CYS A 72 -5.74 5.37 -9.70
C CYS A 72 -4.28 5.71 -9.44
N ARG A 73 -4.00 6.77 -8.69
CA ARG A 73 -2.60 7.14 -8.39
C ARG A 73 -2.01 6.26 -7.29
N PHE A 74 -2.82 5.90 -6.30
CA PHE A 74 -2.33 5.24 -5.09
C PHE A 74 -3.04 3.93 -4.81
N LEU A 75 -2.28 2.99 -4.24
CA LEU A 75 -2.82 1.86 -3.50
C LEU A 75 -2.74 2.18 -2.00
N THR A 76 -3.83 2.01 -1.26
CA THR A 76 -3.94 2.47 0.13
C THR A 76 -4.32 1.34 1.07
N VAL A 77 -3.84 1.43 2.31
CA VAL A 77 -4.16 0.51 3.40
C VAL A 77 -4.41 1.26 4.69
N ASP A 78 -5.24 0.68 5.56
CA ASP A 78 -5.28 1.02 6.97
C ASP A 78 -4.60 -0.14 7.72
N ALA A 79 -3.30 -0.01 7.99
CA ALA A 79 -2.49 -1.03 8.66
C ALA A 79 -2.96 -1.20 10.11
N ASP A 80 -3.55 -2.36 10.43
CA ASP A 80 -4.07 -2.68 11.76
C ASP A 80 -2.94 -2.91 12.77
N ILE A 81 -2.89 -2.05 13.78
CA ILE A 81 -1.94 -2.10 14.89
C ILE A 81 -2.57 -2.55 16.21
N GLU A 82 -3.86 -2.89 16.23
CA GLU A 82 -4.53 -3.41 17.43
C GLU A 82 -4.00 -4.80 17.82
N PHE A 83 -3.81 -5.67 16.82
CA PHE A 83 -3.36 -7.05 17.05
C PHE A 83 -1.85 -7.23 16.84
N ASN A 84 -1.24 -6.41 15.99
CA ASN A 84 0.19 -6.47 15.72
C ASN A 84 0.75 -5.06 15.45
N PRO A 85 1.50 -4.46 16.39
CA PRO A 85 2.04 -3.11 16.22
C PRO A 85 3.05 -3.01 15.07
N ASP A 86 3.65 -4.13 14.64
CA ASP A 86 4.65 -4.17 13.57
C ASP A 86 4.03 -4.27 12.16
N THR A 87 2.70 -4.29 12.05
CA THR A 87 2.01 -4.34 10.75
C THR A 87 2.45 -3.23 9.78
N PRO A 88 2.63 -1.96 10.19
CA PRO A 88 3.12 -0.91 9.29
C PRO A 88 4.48 -1.24 8.67
N SER A 89 5.40 -1.84 9.44
CA SER A 89 6.72 -2.20 8.96
C SER A 89 6.70 -3.31 7.90
N PHE A 90 5.66 -4.15 7.86
CA PHE A 90 5.45 -5.03 6.71
C PHE A 90 5.18 -4.21 5.44
N TYR A 91 4.28 -3.23 5.48
CA TYR A 91 3.96 -2.40 4.32
C TYR A 91 5.14 -1.49 3.92
N GLU A 92 5.86 -0.91 4.87
CA GLU A 92 7.07 -0.08 4.63
C GLU A 92 8.13 -0.86 3.84
N ARG A 93 8.39 -2.12 4.22
CA ARG A 93 9.32 -3.00 3.47
C ARG A 93 8.84 -3.35 2.07
N ASN A 94 7.57 -3.13 1.75
CA ASN A 94 6.99 -3.31 0.41
C ASN A 94 6.74 -1.95 -0.28
N GLY A 95 7.43 -0.88 0.14
CA GLY A 95 7.41 0.42 -0.54
C GLY A 95 6.26 1.36 -0.15
N PHE A 96 5.44 1.00 0.83
CA PHE A 96 4.39 1.91 1.31
C PHE A 96 4.97 3.00 2.22
N VAL A 97 4.42 4.20 2.14
CA VAL A 97 4.70 5.33 3.02
C VAL A 97 3.49 5.63 3.90
N ARG A 98 3.73 6.17 5.10
CA ARG A 98 2.65 6.59 6.01
C ARG A 98 2.00 7.88 5.48
N ASN A 99 0.69 8.00 5.66
CA ASN A 99 -0.04 9.22 5.34
C ASN A 99 -0.01 10.21 6.51
N GLU A 100 0.27 11.48 6.24
CA GLU A 100 0.39 12.55 7.24
C GLU A 100 -0.99 13.08 7.66
N HIS A 101 -1.92 13.17 6.70
CA HIS A 101 -3.24 13.79 6.87
C HIS A 101 -4.24 12.99 7.73
N ARG A 102 -3.83 11.85 8.31
CA ARG A 102 -4.65 10.98 9.16
C ARG A 102 -4.05 10.68 10.53
N SER A 103 -3.36 11.63 11.15
CA SER A 103 -3.22 11.67 12.62
C SER A 103 -4.56 12.02 13.30
N VAL A 104 -5.63 11.28 12.97
CA VAL A 104 -6.95 11.49 13.57
C VAL A 104 -6.83 11.13 15.04
N LYS A 105 -6.97 12.12 15.92
CA LYS A 105 -6.84 12.08 17.39
C LYS A 105 -7.51 10.89 18.13
N ASN A 106 -8.29 10.04 17.44
CA ASN A 106 -9.03 8.91 18.01
C ASN A 106 -8.86 7.56 17.27
N ARG A 107 -8.08 7.45 16.19
CA ARG A 107 -7.81 6.15 15.52
C ARG A 107 -6.52 5.51 16.05
N LYS A 108 -6.55 5.03 17.29
CA LYS A 108 -5.38 4.36 17.92
C LYS A 108 -5.08 2.97 17.38
N LYS A 109 -5.90 2.45 16.47
CA LYS A 109 -5.91 1.04 16.07
C LYS A 109 -5.39 0.79 14.65
N ASN A 110 -5.18 1.83 13.85
CA ASN A 110 -4.60 1.67 12.52
C ASN A 110 -3.71 2.83 12.12
N VAL A 111 -2.78 2.55 11.21
CA VAL A 111 -1.91 3.52 10.55
C VAL A 111 -2.30 3.58 9.09
N SER A 112 -2.68 4.75 8.59
CA SER A 112 -3.01 4.92 7.17
C SER A 112 -1.73 5.01 6.34
N MET A 113 -1.65 4.24 5.27
CA MET A 113 -0.46 4.18 4.41
C MET A 113 -0.85 4.15 2.93
N ARG A 114 0.06 4.57 2.05
CA ARG A 114 -0.10 4.58 0.59
C ARG A 114 1.13 4.02 -0.11
N TYR A 115 0.91 3.45 -1.27
CA TYR A 115 1.93 3.10 -2.26
C TYR A 115 1.60 3.88 -3.54
N ASP A 116 2.59 4.55 -4.11
CA ASP A 116 2.43 5.29 -5.36
C ASP A 116 2.60 4.32 -6.54
N LEU A 117 1.57 4.18 -7.38
CA LEU A 117 1.56 3.24 -8.49
C LEU A 117 2.48 3.64 -9.64
N PHE A 118 3.00 4.86 -9.62
CA PHE A 118 3.82 5.45 -10.68
C PHE A 118 5.18 5.93 -10.18
N THR A 119 5.60 5.54 -8.98
CA THR A 119 7.02 5.62 -8.65
C THR A 119 7.73 4.46 -9.33
N ASP A 120 8.82 4.74 -10.03
CA ASP A 120 9.72 3.76 -10.66
C ASP A 120 10.49 2.95 -9.60
N THR A 121 9.79 2.39 -8.61
CA THR A 121 10.38 1.52 -7.60
C THR A 121 10.54 0.08 -8.09
N PHE A 122 10.17 -0.19 -9.34
CA PHE A 122 10.27 -1.50 -9.99
C PHE A 122 11.06 -1.47 -11.32
N GLU A 123 12.11 -0.67 -11.44
CA GLU A 123 13.23 -0.90 -12.39
C GLU A 123 14.52 -0.46 -11.64
N GLU A 124 15.48 -1.32 -11.28
CA GLU A 124 16.49 -1.91 -12.18
C GLU A 124 17.18 -3.22 -11.68
N ASP A 125 16.81 -3.83 -10.54
CA ASP A 125 17.53 -5.02 -10.05
C ASP A 125 16.69 -6.31 -10.17
N GLY A 126 16.66 -6.86 -11.38
CA GLY A 126 16.18 -8.23 -11.59
C GLY A 126 16.85 -9.22 -10.63
N LEU A 127 16.04 -10.08 -10.02
CA LEU A 127 16.35 -11.15 -9.05
C LEU A 127 16.22 -10.77 -7.56
N HIS A 128 15.26 -11.44 -6.91
CA HIS A 128 15.29 -11.71 -5.48
C HIS A 128 15.35 -13.22 -5.24
N THR A 129 16.57 -13.72 -5.05
CA THR A 129 16.85 -14.91 -4.23
C THR A 129 17.23 -14.48 -2.83
#